data_AF-A0A1M7CU89-F1
#
_entry.id   AF-A0A1M7CU89-F1
#
_cell.length_a   1.000
_cell.length_b   1.000
_cell.length_c   1.000
_cell.angle_alpha   90.00
_cell.angle_beta   90.00
_cell.angle_gamma   90.00
#
_symmetry.space_group_name_H-M   'P 1'
#
loop_
_entity.id
_entity.type
_entity.pdbx_description
1 polymer ?
#
loop_
_entity_poly.entity_id
_entity_poly.type
_entity_poly.pdbx_seq_one_letter_code
_entity_poly.pdbx_strand_id
1 'polypeptide(L)'
;MSKIPLNKLKNSAMNFASTALLRVELAAEESRLKNRFQALGQKLHGAVRDDLLSAIKDDPSVVEILGAIEEHKRKINSLRERIDGEKT
;
A
#
# COMPACT_ATOMS: atom_id res chain seq x y z
N MET A 1 -23.77 34.72 18.74
CA MET A 1 -23.01 33.57 19.28
C MET A 1 -23.33 32.33 18.46
N SER A 2 -22.43 31.90 17.59
CA SER A 2 -22.60 30.70 16.77
C SER A 2 -22.35 29.45 17.63
N LYS A 3 -23.43 28.88 18.17
CA LYS A 3 -23.39 27.52 18.73
C LYS A 3 -23.23 26.54 17.56
N ILE A 4 -22.00 26.35 17.08
CA ILE A 4 -21.67 25.11 16.40
C ILE A 4 -21.89 24.02 17.47
N PRO A 5 -22.82 23.07 17.28
CA PRO A 5 -23.09 22.05 18.28
C PRO A 5 -21.80 21.29 18.54
N LEU A 6 -21.37 21.15 19.81
CA LEU A 6 -20.15 20.41 20.18
C LEU A 6 -20.05 19.04 19.49
N ASN A 7 -21.20 18.40 19.22
CA ASN A 7 -21.29 17.13 18.50
C ASN A 7 -20.75 17.19 17.06
N LYS A 8 -20.95 18.31 16.33
CA LYS A 8 -20.39 18.48 14.99
C LYS A 8 -18.86 18.60 15.05
N LEU A 9 -18.34 19.37 16.01
CA LEU A 9 -16.90 19.53 16.20
C LEU A 9 -16.22 18.20 16.57
N LYS A 10 -16.83 17.43 17.48
CA LYS A 10 -16.35 16.09 17.89
C LYS A 10 -16.33 15.11 16.71
N ASN A 11 -17.41 15.06 15.93
CA ASN A 11 -17.50 14.17 14.77
C ASN A 11 -16.48 14.57 13.68
N SER A 12 -16.30 15.85 13.41
CA SER A 12 -15.28 16.33 12.46
C SER A 12 -13.86 15.97 12.91
N ALA A 13 -13.54 16.12 14.20
CA ALA A 13 -12.23 15.73 14.74
C ALA A 13 -11.99 14.21 14.64
N MET A 14 -13.02 13.40 14.92
CA MET A 14 -12.95 11.95 14.80
C MET A 14 -12.74 11.51 13.35
N ASN A 15 -13.46 12.12 12.41
CA ASN A 15 -13.30 11.84 10.98
C ASN A 15 -11.90 12.23 10.50
N PHE A 16 -11.39 13.39 10.90
CA PHE A 16 -10.04 13.81 10.54
C PHE A 16 -8.97 12.85 11.05
N ALA A 17 -9.09 12.39 12.30
CA ALA A 17 -8.19 11.40 12.88
C ALA A 17 -8.27 10.05 12.14
N SER A 18 -9.48 9.61 11.78
CA SER A 18 -9.71 8.40 10.96
C SER A 18 -9.00 8.52 9.61
N THR A 19 -9.26 9.59 8.86
CA THR A 19 -8.63 9.81 7.55
C THR A 19 -7.12 9.92 7.66
N ALA A 20 -6.59 10.55 8.72
CA ALA A 20 -5.15 10.65 8.96
C ALA A 20 -4.52 9.26 9.19
N LEU A 21 -5.16 8.40 9.99
CA LEU A 21 -4.71 7.02 10.21
C LEU A 21 -4.72 6.21 8.91
N LEU A 22 -5.76 6.35 8.09
CA LEU A 22 -5.84 5.68 6.78
C LEU A 22 -4.72 6.14 5.84
N ARG A 23 -4.34 7.41 5.86
CA ARG A 23 -3.22 7.94 5.07
C ARG A 23 -1.87 7.41 5.53
N VAL A 24 -1.67 7.27 6.85
CA VAL A 24 -0.46 6.65 7.39
C VAL A 24 -0.38 5.19 6.98
N GLU A 25 -1.49 4.46 7.07
CA GLU A 25 -1.58 3.07 6.61
C GLU A 25 -1.29 2.95 5.10
N LEU A 26 -1.85 3.84 4.29
CA LEU A 26 -1.58 3.91 2.85
C LEU A 26 -0.09 4.11 2.57
N ALA A 27 0.55 5.08 3.23
CA ALA A 27 1.98 5.33 3.06
C ALA A 27 2.84 4.13 3.48
N ALA A 28 2.44 3.43 4.54
CA ALA A 28 3.12 2.21 4.98
C ALA A 28 3.00 1.08 3.94
N GLU A 29 1.82 0.86 3.37
CA GLU A 29 1.60 -0.13 2.31
C GLU A 29 2.35 0.22 1.01
N GLU A 30 2.38 1.49 0.62
CA GLU A 30 3.17 1.97 -0.53
C GLU A 30 4.67 1.75 -0.31
N SER A 31 5.17 1.97 0.91
CA SER A 31 6.56 1.65 1.26
C SER A 31 6.84 0.15 1.22
N ARG A 32 5.92 -0.70 1.69
CA ARG A 32 6.06 -2.16 1.61
C ARG A 32 6.08 -2.62 0.15
N LEU A 33 5.19 -2.09 -0.69
CA LEU A 33 5.16 -2.37 -2.13
C LEU A 33 6.49 -2.00 -2.80
N LYS A 34 7.05 -0.82 -2.50
CA LYS A 34 8.36 -0.39 -3.00
C LYS A 34 9.46 -1.38 -2.64
N ASN A 35 9.49 -1.85 -1.39
CA ASN A 35 10.49 -2.81 -0.93
C ASN A 35 10.36 -4.16 -1.67
N ARG A 36 9.13 -4.60 -1.98
CA ARG A 36 8.92 -5.83 -2.78
C ARG A 36 9.43 -5.69 -4.21
N PHE A 37 9.17 -4.55 -4.86
CA PHE A 37 9.74 -4.29 -6.19
C PHE A 37 11.27 -4.21 -6.17
N GLN A 38 11.86 -3.63 -5.12
CA GLN A 38 13.32 -3.63 -4.96
C GLN A 38 13.89 -5.04 -4.82
N ALA A 39 13.27 -5.90 -4.01
CA ALA A 39 13.68 -7.29 -3.86
C ALA A 39 13.54 -8.07 -5.18
N LEU A 40 12.45 -7.86 -5.93
CA LEU A 40 12.28 -8.45 -7.26
C LEU A 40 13.38 -7.98 -8.22
N GLY A 41 13.67 -6.68 -8.23
CA GLY A 41 14.72 -6.09 -9.08
C GLY A 41 16.10 -6.66 -8.76
N GLN A 42 16.43 -6.87 -7.48
CA GLN A 42 17.69 -7.51 -7.08
C GLN A 42 17.79 -8.95 -7.59
N LYS A 43 16.71 -9.74 -7.51
CA LYS A 43 16.68 -11.10 -8.04
C LYS A 43 16.80 -11.12 -9.56
N LEU A 44 16.04 -10.28 -10.26
CA LEU A 44 16.11 -10.15 -11.71
C LEU A 44 17.51 -9.74 -12.16
N HIS A 45 18.13 -8.76 -11.49
CA HIS A 45 19.49 -8.33 -11.79
C HIS A 45 20.49 -9.49 -11.65
N GLY A 46 20.37 -10.31 -10.60
CA GLY A 46 21.18 -11.53 -10.45
C GLY A 46 20.98 -12.51 -11.60
N ALA A 47 19.73 -12.81 -11.95
CA ALA A 47 19.43 -13.74 -13.04
C ALA A 47 19.86 -13.23 -14.42
N VAL A 48 19.81 -11.92 -14.68
CA VAL A 48 20.35 -11.34 -15.92
C VAL A 48 21.87 -11.52 -15.99
N ARG A 49 22.57 -11.25 -14.88
CA ARG A 49 24.04 -11.37 -14.83
C ARG A 49 24.49 -12.82 -15.01
N ASP A 50 23.76 -13.76 -14.43
CA ASP A 50 24.14 -15.17 -14.36
C ASP A 50 23.49 -16.02 -15.49
N ASP A 51 22.79 -15.38 -16.44
CA ASP A 51 22.06 -15.99 -17.58
C ASP A 51 20.99 -17.04 -17.16
N LEU A 52 20.27 -16.74 -16.08
CA LEU A 52 19.25 -17.61 -15.46
C LEU A 52 17.81 -17.06 -15.62
N LEU A 53 17.58 -16.17 -16.59
CA LEU A 53 16.26 -15.55 -16.83
C LEU A 53 15.16 -16.57 -17.15
N SER A 54 15.50 -17.71 -17.77
CA SER A 54 14.53 -18.76 -18.07
C SER A 54 14.07 -19.51 -16.81
N ALA A 55 14.93 -19.59 -15.80
CA ALA A 55 14.70 -20.30 -14.55
C ALA A 55 14.07 -19.42 -13.46
N ILE A 56 14.35 -18.11 -13.46
CA ILE A 56 13.88 -17.19 -12.41
C ILE A 56 12.36 -17.08 -12.32
N LYS A 57 11.64 -17.33 -13.41
CA LYS A 57 10.16 -17.28 -13.43
C LYS A 57 9.53 -18.38 -12.56
N ASP A 58 10.22 -19.50 -12.39
CA ASP A 58 9.75 -20.67 -11.65
C ASP A 58 10.40 -20.73 -10.24
N ASP A 59 11.24 -19.76 -9.88
CA ASP A 59 11.81 -19.63 -8.55
C ASP A 59 10.68 -19.33 -7.53
N PRO A 60 10.46 -20.21 -6.53
CA PRO A 60 9.39 -20.04 -5.54
C PRO A 60 9.42 -18.69 -4.82
N SER A 61 10.62 -18.16 -4.56
CA SER A 61 10.77 -16.87 -3.90
C SER A 61 10.40 -15.69 -4.79
N VAL A 62 10.54 -15.83 -6.12
CA VAL A 62 10.09 -14.82 -7.08
C VAL A 62 8.58 -14.84 -7.19
N VAL A 63 7.99 -16.03 -7.27
CA VAL A 63 6.53 -16.22 -7.26
C VAL A 63 5.92 -15.62 -5.99
N GLU A 64 6.53 -15.84 -4.83
CA GLU A 64 6.08 -15.26 -3.56
C GLU A 64 6.15 -13.71 -3.59
N ILE A 65 7.26 -13.15 -4.09
CA ILE A 65 7.41 -11.69 -4.22
C ILE A 65 6.34 -11.10 -5.15
N LEU A 66 6.06 -11.76 -6.27
CA LEU A 66 5.00 -11.35 -7.21
C LEU A 66 3.62 -11.42 -6.55
N GLY A 67 3.33 -12.49 -5.80
CA GLY A 67 2.09 -12.61 -5.03
C GLY A 67 1.94 -11.48 -4.00
N ALA A 68 3.00 -11.18 -3.26
CA ALA A 68 3.01 -10.09 -2.29
C ALA A 68 2.81 -8.71 -2.95
N ILE A 69 3.39 -8.48 -4.14
CA ILE A 69 3.18 -7.25 -4.93
C ILE A 69 1.70 -7.08 -5.25
N GLU A 70 1.04 -8.12 -5.75
CA GLU A 70 -0.39 -8.06 -6.09
C GLU A 70 -1.27 -7.86 -4.86
N GLU A 71 -0.93 -8.48 -3.73
CA GLU A 71 -1.63 -8.24 -2.46
C GLU A 71 -1.52 -6.79 -1.99
N HIS A 72 -0.31 -6.22 -1.98
CA HIS A 72 -0.10 -4.83 -1.58
C HIS A 72 -0.81 -3.85 -2.52
N LYS A 73 -0.81 -4.09 -3.84
CA LYS A 73 -1.59 -3.28 -4.79
C LYS A 73 -3.08 -3.28 -4.46
N ARG A 74 -3.67 -4.45 -4.17
CA ARG A 74 -5.08 -4.57 -3.77
C ARG A 74 -5.37 -3.80 -2.50
N LYS A 75 -4.51 -3.93 -1.48
CA LYS A 75 -4.63 -3.19 -0.21
C LYS A 75 -4.56 -1.67 -0.41
N ILE A 76 -3.61 -1.20 -1.22
CA ILE A 76 -3.47 0.22 -1.58
C ILE A 76 -4.73 0.74 -2.27
N ASN A 77 -5.27 0.01 -3.24
CA ASN A 77 -6.50 0.41 -3.92
C ASN A 77 -7.68 0.50 -2.94
N SER A 78 -7.85 -0.50 -2.07
CA SER A 78 -8.90 -0.48 -1.05
C SER A 78 -8.74 0.70 -0.06
N LEU A 79 -7.51 1.03 0.35
CA LEU A 79 -7.25 2.18 1.22
C LEU A 79 -7.57 3.50 0.52
N ARG A 80 -7.22 3.63 -0.76
CA ARG A 80 -7.56 4.82 -1.57
C ARG A 80 -9.07 4.99 -1.70
N GLU A 81 -9.80 3.92 -2.03
CA GLU A 81 -11.27 3.93 -2.10
C GLU A 81 -11.91 4.38 -0.78
N ARG A 82 -11.39 3.91 0.37
CA ARG A 82 -11.88 4.31 1.69
C ARG A 82 -11.60 5.78 2.00
N ILE A 83 -10.39 6.27 1.68
CA ILE A 83 -10.02 7.68 1.86
C ILE A 83 -10.86 8.60 0.98
N ASP A 84 -11.17 8.18 -0.25
CA ASP A 84 -11.96 8.96 -1.19
C ASP A 84 -13.46 8.90 -0.86
N GLY A 85 -13.97 7.77 -0.36
CA GLY A 85 -15.33 7.64 0.17
C GLY A 85 -15.59 8.44 1.45
N GLU A 86 -14.55 8.75 2.24
CA GLU A 86 -14.66 9.67 3.39
C GLU A 86 -14.73 11.16 2.99
N LYS A 87 -14.49 11.52 1.71
CA LYS A 87 -14.54 12.91 1.22
C LYS A 87 -15.94 13.37 0.77
N THR A 88 -16.88 12.44 0.57
CA THR A 88 -18.30 12.70 0.24
C THR A 88 -19.18 12.70 1.47
#